data_AF-A0A4Y2PHK1-F1
#
_entry.id   AF-A0A4Y2PHK1-F1
#
_cell.length_a   1.000
_cell.length_b   1.000
_cell.length_c   1.000
_cell.angle_alpha   90.00
_cell.angle_beta   90.00
_cell.angle_gamma   90.00
#
_symmetry.space_group_name_H-M   'P 1'
#
loop_
_entity.id
_entity.type
_entity.pdbx_description
1 polymer ?
#
loop_
_entity_poly.entity_id
_entity_poly.type
_entity_poly.pdbx_seq_one_letter_code
_entity_poly.pdbx_strand_id
1 'polypeptide(L)'
;MSRLLSSLSKHDGKSFFLQLLLNRCSSQAILDVHLSYRRTHKPQKVEMFTATHLSFEKFHFQLLVSYAISADFESIITPNIQQVNAVSLHEPCGYCYVVIEPDGKSVKPPTVYREIDAAKLFVS
;
A
#
# COMPACT_ATOMS: atom_id res chain seq x y z
N MET A 1 -21.68 18.33 8.10
CA MET A 1 -20.79 18.23 6.92
C MET A 1 -19.52 19.03 7.19
N SER A 2 -18.34 18.52 6.81
CA SER A 2 -17.07 19.22 7.03
C SER A 2 -16.96 20.47 6.13
N ARG A 3 -16.35 21.55 6.64
CA ARG A 3 -16.10 22.81 5.88
C ARG A 3 -15.28 22.61 4.60
N LEU A 4 -14.57 21.49 4.48
CA LEU A 4 -13.77 21.13 3.30
C LEU A 4 -14.64 20.76 2.08
N LEU A 5 -15.84 20.23 2.30
CA LEU A 5 -16.70 19.72 1.23
C LEU A 5 -17.74 20.74 0.74
N SER A 6 -17.94 21.84 1.46
CA SER A 6 -18.92 22.87 1.10
C SER A 6 -18.53 23.66 -0.16
N SER A 7 -17.25 23.70 -0.52
CA SER A 7 -16.78 24.32 -1.77
C SER A 7 -17.17 23.50 -3.02
N LEU A 8 -17.38 22.19 -2.86
CA LEU A 8 -17.68 21.25 -3.94
C LEU A 8 -19.19 21.12 -4.22
N SER A 9 -20.05 21.63 -3.34
CA SER A 9 -21.51 21.68 -3.49
C SER A 9 -22.01 23.06 -3.92
N LYS A 10 -21.15 23.96 -4.41
CA LYS A 10 -21.50 25.34 -4.78
C LYS A 10 -22.50 25.47 -5.92
N HIS A 11 -22.74 24.41 -6.69
CA HIS A 11 -23.82 24.31 -7.66
C HIS A 11 -24.77 23.23 -7.15
N ASP A 12 -26.06 23.55 -6.99
CA ASP A 12 -27.20 22.82 -6.37
C ASP A 12 -27.40 21.32 -6.72
N GLY A 13 -26.46 20.65 -7.37
CA GLY A 13 -26.45 19.21 -7.54
C GLY A 13 -26.10 18.47 -6.25
N LYS A 14 -26.92 17.47 -5.89
CA LYS A 14 -26.59 16.47 -4.86
C LYS A 14 -25.22 15.86 -5.20
N SER A 15 -24.24 16.14 -4.35
CA SER A 15 -22.88 15.63 -4.53
C SER A 15 -22.66 14.48 -3.57
N PHE A 16 -22.35 13.31 -4.12
CA PHE A 16 -22.10 12.09 -3.37
C PHE A 16 -20.59 11.98 -3.13
N PHE A 17 -20.17 11.78 -1.89
CA PHE A 17 -18.75 11.76 -1.54
C PHE A 17 -18.41 10.48 -0.81
N LEU A 18 -17.26 9.90 -1.15
CA LEU A 18 -16.70 8.83 -0.35
C LEU A 18 -15.83 9.43 0.77
N GLN A 19 -16.26 9.26 2.01
CA GLN A 19 -15.78 10.04 3.17
C GLN A 19 -14.28 9.92 3.49
N LEU A 20 -13.63 8.84 3.04
CA LEU A 20 -12.20 8.58 3.27
C LEU A 20 -11.32 8.91 2.06
N LEU A 21 -11.88 8.87 0.86
CA LEU A 21 -11.18 9.16 -0.38
C LEU A 21 -11.38 10.60 -0.84
N LEU A 22 -12.38 11.30 -0.29
CA LEU A 22 -12.86 12.62 -0.70
C LEU A 22 -13.19 12.72 -2.21
N ASN A 23 -13.27 11.58 -2.90
CA ASN A 23 -13.65 11.50 -4.30
C ASN A 23 -15.13 11.80 -4.45
N ARG A 24 -15.44 12.68 -5.41
CA ARG A 24 -16.80 13.02 -5.81
C ARG A 24 -17.34 11.94 -6.75
N CYS A 25 -18.47 11.36 -6.39
CA CYS A 25 -19.26 10.49 -7.24
C CYS A 25 -20.38 11.31 -7.89
N SER A 26 -20.64 11.07 -9.17
CA SER A 26 -21.70 11.74 -9.91
C SER A 26 -23.11 11.26 -9.54
N SER A 27 -23.24 10.09 -8.91
CA SER A 27 -24.52 9.54 -8.43
C SER A 27 -24.38 8.67 -7.18
N GLN A 28 -25.49 8.46 -6.45
CA GLN A 28 -25.56 7.55 -5.31
C GLN A 28 -25.25 6.10 -5.72
N ALA A 29 -25.72 5.66 -6.89
CA ALA A 29 -25.48 4.30 -7.38
C ALA A 29 -23.98 4.01 -7.56
N ILE A 30 -23.21 5.00 -8.05
CA ILE A 30 -21.75 4.88 -8.19
C ILE A 30 -21.07 4.83 -6.82
N LEU A 31 -21.58 5.59 -5.84
CA LEU A 31 -21.09 5.54 -4.47
C LEU A 31 -21.34 4.17 -3.84
N ASP A 32 -22.54 3.61 -4.01
CA ASP A 32 -22.91 2.30 -3.47
C ASP A 32 -22.08 1.17 -4.10
N VAL A 33 -21.80 1.25 -5.41
CA VAL A 33 -20.88 0.34 -6.12
C VAL A 33 -19.45 0.47 -5.58
N HIS A 34 -18.96 1.69 -5.36
CA HIS A 34 -17.63 1.88 -4.77
C HIS A 34 -17.54 1.33 -3.34
N LEU A 35 -18.59 1.51 -2.53
CA LEU A 35 -18.66 0.97 -1.17
C LEU A 35 -18.75 -0.56 -1.17
N SER A 36 -19.44 -1.16 -2.14
CA SER A 36 -19.53 -2.61 -2.27
C SER A 36 -18.17 -3.21 -2.66
N TYR A 37 -17.48 -2.65 -3.65
CA TYR A 37 -16.11 -3.05 -4.03
C TYR A 37 -15.14 -2.92 -2.87
N ARG A 38 -15.20 -1.82 -2.10
CA ARG A 38 -14.29 -1.63 -0.96
C ARG A 38 -14.48 -2.67 0.14
N ARG A 39 -15.71 -3.13 0.37
CA ARG A 39 -16.01 -4.18 1.36
C ARG A 39 -15.47 -5.55 0.92
N THR A 40 -15.35 -5.79 -0.38
CA THR A 40 -14.85 -7.05 -0.94
C THR A 40 -13.34 -7.07 -1.17
N HIS A 41 -12.71 -5.93 -1.46
CA HIS A 41 -11.28 -5.87 -1.72
C HIS A 41 -10.45 -5.77 -0.43
N LYS A 42 -9.72 -6.84 -0.14
CA LYS A 42 -8.66 -6.89 0.87
C LYS A 42 -7.41 -6.15 0.36
N PRO A 43 -6.46 -5.78 1.25
CA PRO A 43 -5.14 -5.33 0.84
C PRO A 43 -4.58 -6.27 -0.24
N GLN A 44 -4.27 -5.70 -1.40
CA GLN A 44 -3.79 -6.48 -2.52
C GLN A 44 -2.27 -6.60 -2.39
N LYS A 45 -1.78 -7.84 -2.29
CA LYS A 45 -0.34 -8.11 -2.41
C LYS A 45 0.03 -7.84 -3.87
N VAL A 46 0.74 -6.74 -4.11
CA VAL A 46 1.31 -6.43 -5.41
C VAL A 46 2.78 -6.80 -5.33
N GLU A 47 3.22 -7.68 -6.22
CA GLU A 47 4.65 -7.96 -6.34
C GLU A 47 5.37 -6.71 -6.85
N MET A 48 6.55 -6.44 -6.31
CA MET A 48 7.40 -5.36 -6.79
C MET A 48 7.67 -5.60 -8.27
N PHE A 49 7.22 -4.71 -9.14
CA PHE A 49 7.44 -4.84 -10.58
C PHE A 49 8.95 -4.86 -10.86
N THR A 50 9.39 -5.78 -11.72
CA THR A 50 10.80 -5.92 -12.15
C THR A 50 11.25 -4.82 -13.11
N ALA A 51 10.34 -3.97 -13.55
CA ALA A 51 10.66 -2.80 -14.36
C ALA A 51 11.35 -1.73 -13.52
N THR A 52 12.43 -1.14 -14.05
CA THR A 52 13.15 -0.02 -13.43
C THR A 52 12.27 1.21 -13.20
N HIS A 53 11.17 1.34 -13.94
CA HIS A 53 10.23 2.45 -13.81
C HIS A 53 8.77 1.97 -13.90
N LEU A 54 7.95 2.44 -12.96
CA LEU A 54 6.50 2.32 -13.00
C LEU A 54 5.91 3.62 -13.54
N SER A 55 5.22 3.54 -14.67
CA SER A 55 4.43 4.65 -15.22
C SER A 55 2.95 4.44 -14.95
N PHE A 56 2.29 5.48 -14.44
CA PHE A 56 0.86 5.47 -14.19
C PHE A 56 0.20 6.54 -15.06
N GLU A 57 -0.66 6.15 -16.01
CA GLU A 57 -1.42 7.11 -16.85
C GLU A 57 -2.36 7.99 -16.02
N LYS A 58 -2.81 7.48 -14.87
CA LYS A 58 -3.79 8.10 -13.99
C LYS A 58 -3.19 8.46 -12.64
N PHE A 59 -1.97 9.00 -12.60
CA PHE A 59 -1.30 9.37 -11.36
C PHE A 59 -2.10 10.35 -10.50
N HIS A 60 -2.91 11.24 -11.10
CA HIS A 60 -3.83 12.13 -10.39
C HIS A 60 -4.96 11.43 -9.63
N PHE A 61 -5.24 10.17 -9.95
CA PHE A 61 -6.20 9.32 -9.24
C PHE A 61 -5.52 8.44 -8.19
N GLN A 62 -4.19 8.56 -8.02
CA GLN A 62 -3.54 7.94 -6.88
C GLN A 62 -4.17 8.54 -5.63
N LEU A 63 -4.67 7.64 -4.79
CA LEU A 63 -4.86 7.95 -3.40
C LEU A 63 -3.57 8.60 -2.90
N LEU A 64 -3.68 9.76 -2.26
CA LEU A 64 -2.64 10.25 -1.35
C LEU A 64 -2.53 9.18 -0.27
N VAL A 65 -1.70 8.16 -0.52
CA VAL A 65 -1.44 7.10 0.44
C VAL A 65 -0.86 7.84 1.63
N SER A 66 -1.56 7.80 2.76
CA SER A 66 -1.19 8.62 3.92
C SER A 66 0.18 8.25 4.48
N TYR A 67 0.76 7.13 4.04
CA TYR A 67 2.10 6.67 4.35
C TYR A 67 2.57 5.56 3.38
N ALA A 68 3.87 5.47 3.12
CA ALA A 68 4.52 4.35 2.46
C ALA A 68 5.29 3.51 3.48
N ILE A 69 5.22 2.18 3.40
CA ILE A 69 6.03 1.28 4.23
C ILE A 69 7.14 0.72 3.35
N SER A 70 8.40 1.02 3.69
CA SER A 70 9.56 0.41 3.06
C SER A 70 10.18 -0.57 4.05
N ALA A 71 10.46 -1.79 3.61
CA ALA A 71 11.07 -2.82 4.44
C ALA A 71 12.24 -3.48 3.71
N ASP A 72 13.30 -3.73 4.46
CA ASP A 72 14.47 -4.49 4.03
C ASP A 72 14.55 -5.78 4.85
N PHE A 73 14.92 -6.89 4.20
CA PHE A 73 14.95 -8.22 4.79
C PHE A 73 16.38 -8.72 4.89
N GLU A 74 16.76 -9.14 6.09
CA GLU A 74 17.98 -9.92 6.29
C GLU A 74 17.68 -11.38 5.97
N SER A 75 18.55 -12.04 5.19
CA SER A 75 18.35 -13.44 4.82
C SER A 75 19.58 -14.28 5.11
N ILE A 76 19.35 -15.50 5.61
CA ILE A 76 20.35 -16.54 5.69
C ILE A 76 20.40 -17.23 4.34
N ILE A 77 21.60 -17.31 3.78
CA ILE A 77 21.84 -17.92 2.48
C ILE A 77 22.29 -19.36 2.71
N THR A 78 21.44 -20.31 2.32
CA THR A 78 21.75 -21.74 2.42
C THR A 78 22.10 -22.28 1.03
N PRO A 79 23.27 -22.93 0.85
CA PRO A 79 23.63 -23.51 -0.43
C PRO A 79 22.64 -24.61 -0.81
N ASN A 80 22.13 -24.55 -2.03
CA ASN A 80 21.25 -25.61 -2.54
C ASN A 80 22.11 -26.79 -3.03
N ILE A 81 22.41 -27.70 -2.12
CA ILE A 81 23.31 -28.85 -2.35
C ILE A 81 22.67 -29.92 -3.27
N GLN A 82 21.37 -29.81 -3.55
CA GLN A 82 20.62 -30.82 -4.33
C GLN A 82 20.63 -30.56 -5.84
N GLN A 83 21.04 -29.37 -6.28
CA GLN A 83 21.10 -29.03 -7.70
C GLN A 83 22.39 -28.28 -8.04
N VAL A 84 23.16 -28.84 -8.98
CA VAL A 84 24.47 -28.34 -9.45
C VAL A 84 24.42 -26.90 -9.99
N ASN A 85 23.23 -26.43 -10.39
CA ASN A 85 23.00 -25.08 -10.91
C ASN A 85 21.92 -24.29 -10.15
N ALA A 86 21.55 -24.70 -8.93
CA ALA A 86 20.48 -24.02 -8.20
C ALA A 86 20.96 -22.73 -7.55
N VAL A 87 20.15 -21.68 -7.71
CA VAL A 87 20.25 -20.42 -6.96
C VAL A 87 20.22 -20.75 -5.46
N SER A 88 21.09 -20.12 -4.70
CA SER A 88 21.13 -20.25 -3.24
C SER A 88 19.77 -19.94 -2.63
N LEU A 89 19.36 -20.71 -1.62
CA LEU A 89 18.10 -20.46 -0.93
C LEU A 89 18.29 -19.26 0.00
N HIS A 90 17.42 -18.25 -0.12
CA HIS A 90 17.39 -17.12 0.78
C HIS A 90 16.23 -17.28 1.76
N GLU A 91 16.54 -17.51 3.03
CA GLU A 91 15.55 -17.61 4.09
C GLU A 91 15.54 -16.32 4.93
N PRO A 92 14.46 -15.53 4.95
CA PRO A 92 14.40 -14.31 5.71
C PRO A 92 14.46 -14.57 7.23
N CYS A 93 15.48 -14.03 7.90
CA CYS A 93 15.72 -14.18 9.35
C CYS A 93 15.49 -12.88 10.14
N GLY A 94 15.17 -11.79 9.45
CA GLY A 94 14.87 -10.51 10.06
C GLY A 94 14.36 -9.50 9.05
N TYR A 95 13.78 -8.42 9.54
CA TYR A 95 13.44 -7.27 8.71
C TYR A 95 13.61 -5.96 9.48
N CYS A 96 13.86 -4.88 8.74
CA CYS A 96 13.76 -3.52 9.22
C CYS A 96 12.74 -2.79 8.34
N TYR A 97 11.77 -2.10 8.93
CA TYR A 97 10.85 -1.27 8.16
C TYR A 97 10.73 0.14 8.70
N VAL A 98 10.48 1.06 7.77
CA VAL A 98 10.18 2.47 8.01
C VAL A 98 8.82 2.80 7.42
N VAL A 99 8.09 3.66 8.13
CA VAL A 99 6.81 4.21 7.67
C VAL A 99 7.07 5.67 7.32
N ILE A 100 6.90 6.04 6.05
CA ILE A 100 7.24 7.34 5.49
C ILE A 100 5.96 8.08 5.13
N GLU A 101 5.75 9.28 5.64
CA GLU A 101 4.62 10.14 5.28
C GLU A 101 4.80 10.77 3.89
N PRO A 102 3.75 11.35 3.28
CA PRO A 102 3.86 12.05 2.00
C PRO A 102 4.87 13.20 1.98
N ASP A 103 5.24 13.74 3.15
CA ASP A 103 6.27 14.78 3.29
C ASP A 103 7.70 14.22 3.31
N GLY A 104 7.85 12.90 3.18
CA GLY A 104 9.12 12.19 3.16
C GLY A 104 9.70 11.89 4.55
N LYS A 105 9.00 12.25 5.64
CA LYS A 105 9.49 11.99 7.00
C LYS A 105 9.03 10.64 7.51
N SER A 106 9.85 10.04 8.36
CA SER A 106 9.46 8.82 9.07
C SER A 106 8.45 9.14 10.16
N VAL A 107 7.30 8.45 10.17
CA VAL A 107 6.26 8.54 11.23
C VAL A 107 6.83 8.13 12.59
N LYS A 108 7.74 7.14 12.57
CA LYS A 108 8.35 6.55 13.75
C LYS A 108 9.79 6.09 13.44
N PRO A 109 10.61 5.86 14.48
CA PRO A 109 11.91 5.22 14.30
C PRO A 109 11.78 3.87 13.56
N PRO A 110 12.80 3.47 12.79
CA PRO A 110 12.83 2.18 12.11
C PRO A 110 12.52 1.04 13.09
N THR A 111 11.59 0.17 12.70
CA THR A 111 11.22 -1.00 13.50
C THR A 111 12.01 -2.19 12.99
N VAL A 112 12.77 -2.83 13.88
CA VAL A 112 13.62 -3.97 13.56
C VAL A 112 13.05 -5.22 14.21
N TYR A 113 12.99 -6.29 13.44
CA TYR A 113 12.63 -7.64 13.89
C TYR A 113 13.73 -8.61 13.50
N ARG A 114 14.08 -9.52 14.42
CA ARG A 114 15.16 -10.50 14.24
C ARG A 114 14.80 -11.81 14.90
N GLU A 115 13.97 -12.60 14.24
CA GLU A 115 13.77 -14.00 14.61
C GLU A 115 13.40 -14.82 13.36
N ILE A 116 13.30 -16.12 13.56
CA ILE A 116 12.73 -17.07 12.60
C ILE A 116 11.28 -16.62 12.30
N ASP A 117 10.79 -16.91 11.09
CA ASP A 117 9.46 -16.49 10.59
C ASP A 117 9.30 -14.98 10.30
N ALA A 118 10.39 -14.24 10.15
CA ALA A 118 10.38 -12.80 9.83
C ALA A 118 9.44 -12.44 8.66
N ALA A 119 9.46 -13.20 7.57
CA ALA A 119 8.57 -12.96 6.43
C ALA A 119 7.08 -13.16 6.76
N LYS A 120 6.76 -14.15 7.60
CA LYS A 120 5.38 -14.46 7.99
C LYS A 120 4.82 -13.38 8.90
N LEU A 121 5.62 -12.89 9.84
CA LEU A 121 5.22 -11.84 10.76
C LEU A 121 5.10 -10.46 10.11
N PHE A 122 5.93 -10.16 9.12
CA PHE A 122 5.84 -8.90 8.38
C PHE A 122 4.53 -8.76 7.59
N VAL A 123 3.99 -9.88 7.09
CA VAL A 123 2.82 -9.91 6.20
C VAL A 123 1.50 -10.20 6.96
N SER A 124 1.59 -10.56 8.25
CA SER A 124 0.43 -10.84 9.10
C SER A 124 -0.31 -9.58 9.53
#